data_AF-A0A932Q5H3-F1
#
_entry.id   AF-A0A932Q5H3-F1
#
_cell.length_a   1.000
_cell.length_b   1.000
_cell.length_c   1.000
_cell.angle_alpha   90.00
_cell.angle_beta   90.00
_cell.angle_gamma   90.00
#
_symmetry.space_group_name_H-M   'P 1'
#
loop_
_entity.id
_entity.type
_entity.pdbx_description
1 polymer ?
#
loop_
_entity_poly.entity_id
_entity_poly.type
_entity_poly.pdbx_seq_one_letter_code
_entity_poly.pdbx_strand_id
1 'polypeptide(L)'
;MKALKKKFKTKSSLQEFDTKDLGDILRSSKGVGVWIKPKTKPTSIALPEETIQILRQKAAQKGIGYQTLLKMIVQEHLSEY
;
A
#
# COMPACT_ATOMS: atom_id res chain seq x y z
N MET A 1 10.79 40.10 18.03
CA MET A 1 11.93 39.17 17.80
C MET A 1 11.42 37.76 18.09
N LYS A 2 11.64 36.68 17.34
CA LYS A 2 12.40 36.35 16.12
C LYS A 2 11.69 35.13 15.49
N ALA A 3 11.39 35.15 14.20
CA ALA A 3 10.86 34.00 13.47
C ALA A 3 11.95 32.94 13.24
N LEU A 4 11.71 31.67 13.56
CA LEU A 4 12.61 30.57 13.22
C LEU A 4 12.47 30.24 11.72
N LYS A 5 13.33 30.83 10.90
CA LYS A 5 13.53 30.44 9.50
C LYS A 5 14.13 29.03 9.44
N LYS A 6 13.35 28.05 8.97
CA LYS A 6 13.83 26.70 8.64
C LYS A 6 14.70 26.79 7.38
N LYS A 7 16.03 26.75 7.55
CA LYS A 7 16.99 26.73 6.43
C LYS A 7 16.88 25.38 5.72
N PHE A 8 16.32 25.36 4.51
CA PHE A 8 16.51 24.25 3.58
C PHE A 8 17.99 24.21 3.19
N LYS A 9 18.72 23.20 3.69
CA LYS A 9 20.10 22.97 3.26
C LYS A 9 20.10 22.36 1.87
N THR A 10 20.77 23.09 0.98
CA THR A 10 21.03 22.86 -0.44
C THR A 10 21.95 21.67 -0.70
N LYS A 11 21.62 20.88 -1.74
CA LYS A 11 22.42 20.05 -2.69
C LYS A 11 23.59 19.16 -2.21
N SER A 12 24.23 19.42 -1.08
CA SER A 12 25.34 18.61 -0.54
C SER A 12 24.88 17.26 0.02
N SER A 13 23.61 17.16 0.43
CA SER A 13 23.01 15.92 0.93
C SER A 13 22.77 14.87 -0.15
N LEU A 14 22.91 15.18 -1.44
CA LEU A 14 22.78 14.21 -2.55
C LEU A 14 24.10 13.47 -2.81
N GLN A 15 25.27 14.09 -2.57
CA GLN A 15 26.57 13.45 -2.78
C GLN A 15 26.87 12.33 -1.77
N GLU A 16 26.25 12.41 -0.57
CA GLU A 16 26.36 11.35 0.44
C GLU A 16 25.58 10.07 0.06
N PHE A 17 24.68 10.13 -0.93
CA PHE A 17 23.95 8.95 -1.41
C PHE A 17 24.73 8.16 -2.47
N ASP A 18 25.59 8.81 -3.25
CA ASP A 18 26.35 8.15 -4.34
C ASP A 18 27.52 7.29 -3.83
N THR A 19 28.01 7.58 -2.62
CA THR A 19 29.22 6.95 -2.05
C THR A 19 28.93 5.97 -0.93
N LYS A 20 27.68 5.86 -0.47
CA LYS A 20 27.28 4.89 0.55
C LYS A 20 26.75 3.63 -0.12
N ASP A 21 27.47 2.53 0.03
CA ASP A 21 26.93 1.21 -0.24
C ASP A 21 25.73 0.98 0.70
N LEU A 22 24.53 1.10 0.13
CA LEU A 22 23.27 0.85 0.84
C LEU A 22 23.16 -0.60 1.30
N GLY A 23 24.03 -1.50 0.82
CA GLY A 23 24.10 -2.89 1.20
C GLY A 23 24.31 -3.10 2.70
N ASP A 24 25.18 -2.31 3.34
CA ASP A 24 25.43 -2.43 4.78
C ASP A 24 24.30 -1.85 5.64
N ILE A 25 23.61 -0.81 5.15
CA ILE A 25 22.41 -0.26 5.81
C ILE A 25 21.25 -1.24 5.69
N LEU A 26 21.09 -1.89 4.54
CA LEU A 26 20.07 -2.92 4.32
C LEU A 26 20.35 -4.21 5.10
N ARG A 27 21.63 -4.61 5.24
CA ARG A 27 22.04 -5.77 6.06
C ARG A 27 21.92 -5.49 7.56
N SER A 28 22.22 -4.28 8.01
CA SER A 28 22.08 -3.86 9.41
C SER A 28 20.64 -3.56 9.80
N SER A 29 19.79 -3.15 8.84
CA SER A 29 18.34 -3.22 8.99
C SER A 29 17.91 -4.69 8.95
N LYS A 30 17.99 -5.37 10.09
CA LYS A 30 17.24 -6.61 10.30
C LYS A 30 15.75 -6.32 10.16
N GLY A 31 15.30 -6.32 8.90
CA GLY A 31 13.96 -6.60 8.41
C GLY A 31 12.79 -6.15 9.27
N VAL A 32 12.69 -4.86 9.59
CA VAL A 32 11.39 -4.30 10.00
C VAL A 32 11.06 -3.12 9.10
N GLY A 33 10.83 -3.42 7.82
CA GLY A 33 9.89 -2.62 7.05
C GLY A 33 8.56 -2.74 7.79
N VAL A 34 8.20 -1.73 8.58
CA VAL A 34 6.89 -1.68 9.24
C VAL A 34 5.86 -1.51 8.13
N TRP A 35 5.37 -2.63 7.61
CA TRP A 35 4.21 -2.62 6.74
C TRP A 35 3.03 -2.25 7.61
N ILE A 36 2.69 -0.96 7.64
CA ILE A 36 1.49 -0.47 8.32
C ILE A 36 0.30 -0.98 7.51
N LYS A 37 -0.16 -2.21 7.81
CA LYS A 37 -1.40 -2.73 7.26
C LYS A 37 -2.51 -1.78 7.75
N PRO A 38 -3.35 -1.24 6.86
CA PRO A 38 -4.46 -0.41 7.28
C PRO A 38 -5.32 -1.20 8.28
N LYS A 39 -5.81 -0.52 9.32
CA LYS A 39 -6.70 -1.14 10.31
C LYS A 39 -8.00 -1.54 9.59
N THR A 40 -8.16 -2.83 9.30
CA THR A 40 -9.39 -3.36 8.70
C THR A 40 -10.34 -3.83 9.80
N LYS A 41 -11.65 -3.71 9.54
CA LYS A 41 -12.69 -4.35 10.36
C LYS A 41 -13.30 -5.50 9.57
N PRO A 42 -13.41 -6.71 10.15
CA PRO A 42 -14.14 -7.80 9.51
C PRO A 42 -15.61 -7.40 9.40
N THR A 43 -16.24 -7.73 8.27
CA THR A 43 -17.67 -7.49 8.03
C THR A 43 -18.24 -8.69 7.28
N SER A 44 -19.40 -9.16 7.72
CA SER A 44 -20.15 -10.19 7.02
C SER A 44 -21.15 -9.53 6.09
N ILE A 45 -21.15 -9.94 4.83
CA ILE A 45 -22.15 -9.52 3.83
C ILE A 45 -22.80 -10.77 3.24
N ALA A 46 -24.11 -10.73 3.07
CA ALA A 46 -24.85 -11.76 2.36
C ALA A 46 -25.05 -11.30 0.91
N LEU A 47 -24.70 -12.14 -0.04
CA LEU A 47 -24.89 -11.89 -1.47
C LEU A 47 -25.69 -13.04 -2.08
N PRO A 48 -26.51 -12.79 -3.11
CA PRO A 48 -27.15 -13.85 -3.88
C PRO A 48 -26.11 -14.82 -4.46
N GLU A 49 -26.46 -16.11 -4.53
CA GLU A 49 -25.56 -17.15 -5.06
C GLU A 49 -25.11 -16.84 -6.50
N GLU A 50 -26.01 -16.36 -7.35
CA GLU A 50 -25.72 -15.96 -8.72
C GLU A 50 -24.62 -14.89 -8.79
N THR A 51 -24.66 -13.91 -7.88
CA THR A 51 -23.63 -12.86 -7.78
C THR A 51 -22.27 -13.45 -7.40
N ILE A 52 -22.25 -14.40 -6.46
CA ILE A 52 -21.02 -15.10 -6.06
C ILE A 52 -20.43 -15.88 -7.23
N GLN A 53 -21.26 -16.56 -8.02
CA GLN A 53 -20.81 -17.30 -9.20
C GLN A 53 -20.19 -16.38 -10.26
N ILE A 54 -20.83 -15.25 -10.55
CA ILE A 54 -20.29 -14.24 -11.48
C ILE A 54 -18.95 -13.69 -10.97
N LEU A 55 -18.83 -13.38 -9.68
CA LEU A 55 -17.58 -12.92 -9.07
C LEU A 55 -16.48 -13.98 -9.19
N ARG A 56 -16.79 -15.26 -8.98
CA ARG A 56 -15.82 -16.35 -9.14
C ARG A 56 -15.32 -16.47 -10.57
N GLN A 57 -16.22 -16.42 -11.55
CA GLN A 57 -15.85 -16.48 -12.97
C GLN A 57 -14.95 -15.30 -13.36
N LYS A 58 -15.33 -14.07 -12.99
CA LYS A 58 -14.54 -12.86 -13.27
C LYS A 58 -13.18 -12.86 -12.55
N ALA A 59 -13.13 -13.36 -11.33
CA ALA A 59 -11.90 -13.43 -10.55
C ALA A 59 -10.95 -14.49 -11.10
N ALA A 60 -11.47 -15.63 -11.56
CA ALA A 60 -10.69 -16.69 -12.22
C ALA A 60 -10.02 -16.18 -13.50
N GLN A 61 -10.72 -15.39 -14.32
CA GLN A 61 -10.13 -14.75 -15.51
C GLN A 61 -8.95 -13.82 -15.18
N LYS A 62 -8.91 -13.28 -13.95
CA LYS A 62 -7.84 -12.40 -13.45
C LYS A 62 -6.80 -13.14 -12.59
N GLY A 63 -6.96 -14.46 -12.37
CA GLY A 63 -6.08 -15.25 -11.52
C GLY A 63 -6.13 -14.89 -10.03
N ILE A 64 -7.24 -14.31 -9.55
CA ILE A 64 -7.41 -13.87 -8.15
C ILE A 64 -8.62 -14.54 -7.50
N GLY A 65 -8.66 -14.55 -6.16
CA GLY A 65 -9.84 -15.00 -5.42
C GLY A 65 -11.01 -14.03 -5.55
N TYR A 66 -12.24 -14.55 -5.54
CA TYR A 66 -13.46 -13.73 -5.69
C TYR A 66 -13.61 -12.70 -4.57
N GLN A 67 -13.14 -12.98 -3.35
CA GLN A 67 -13.13 -12.02 -2.25
C GLN A 67 -12.16 -10.86 -2.50
N THR A 68 -11.03 -11.11 -3.18
CA THR A 68 -10.08 -10.06 -3.56
C THR A 68 -10.70 -9.15 -4.63
N LEU A 69 -11.32 -9.75 -5.66
CA LEU A 69 -12.03 -9.00 -6.69
C LEU A 69 -13.14 -8.12 -6.08
N LEU A 70 -13.94 -8.69 -5.16
CA LEU A 70 -14.98 -7.94 -4.45
C LEU A 70 -14.41 -6.72 -3.72
N LYS A 71 -13.27 -6.87 -3.01
CA LYS A 71 -12.61 -5.75 -2.33
C LYS A 71 -12.14 -4.68 -3.31
N MET A 72 -11.62 -5.06 -4.47
CA MET A 72 -11.20 -4.11 -5.50
C MET A 72 -12.37 -3.30 -6.02
N ILE A 73 -13.49 -3.96 -6.36
CA ILE A 73 -14.72 -3.29 -6.84
C ILE A 73 -15.21 -2.28 -5.81
N VAL A 74 -15.26 -2.66 -4.53
CA VAL A 74 -15.68 -1.75 -3.46
C VAL A 74 -14.75 -0.53 -3.35
N GLN A 75 -13.43 -0.72 -3.45
CA GLN A 75 -12.48 0.40 -3.41
C GLN A 75 -12.61 1.32 -4.63
N GLU A 76 -12.78 0.76 -5.82
CA GLU A 76 -13.00 1.49 -7.07
C GLU A 76 -14.24 2.41 -6.94
N HIS A 77 -15.37 1.84 -6.54
CA HIS A 77 -16.62 2.61 -6.42
C HIS A 77 -16.61 3.59 -5.24
N LEU A 78 -15.85 3.34 -4.18
CA LEU A 78 -15.68 4.31 -3.09
C LEU A 78 -14.84 5.52 -3.50
N SER A 79 -13.98 5.40 -4.51
CA SER A 79 -13.13 6.49 -4.98
C SER A 79 -13.84 7.41 -6.00
N GLU A 80 -14.95 6.95 -6.57
CA GLU A 80 -15.75 7.70 -7.55
C GLU A 80 -16.80 8.62 -6.92
N TYR A 81 -17.04 8.51 -5.61
CA TYR A 81 -17.90 9.39 -4.82
C TYR A 81 -17.09 10.42 -4.03
#